data_AF-A0AAD8B7X8-F1
#
_entry.id   AF-A0AAD8B7X8-F1
#
_cell.length_a   1.000
_cell.length_b   1.000
_cell.length_c   1.000
_cell.angle_alpha   90.00
_cell.angle_beta   90.00
_cell.angle_gamma   90.00
#
_symmetry.space_group_name_H-M   'P 1'
#
loop_
_entity.id
_entity.type
_entity.pdbx_description
1 polymer ?
#
loop_
_entity_poly.entity_id
_entity_poly.type
_entity_poly.pdbx_seq_one_letter_code
_entity_poly.pdbx_strand_id
1 'polypeptide(L)'
;MSEKCSKRQRISIPEFYRHKSVFITGVTGFLGKVLLEKLLRSCPEIKRCYVLIRPKKGQSPQERIAGVLNSKLYDKLRSSLPDLKERVVPVCGDILEPRLGMSEEDEQMVIKNANIVFHSAATVKFDEELKLSVQMNVLGVRRIVELAKKIRNLEALVHISTAYANCDKDSVKEVVYDPPLHPSKIIDAMEWMDKDAIQVLTSKLIGSRPNTYTYTKAMAEFLLKEESAGLPTAILRPSIVGAAWEEPLPGWVDNLNGPTGLLAAIGKGLLFIMHGNIYCTADMIPVDTATNAIIVVAWYTAIERPKDVLVYNCTSGQINRLTWGAMESSLRENFIVNPCHDMARVPNPRFTPSMFWRDTMWFLDQMVPAYIMDFYLWVTGKKPIFVKIQDRLSKAVTTLEFFTSNEWHFHNDNIFMLLGKMSEADKHTFCFDPRSIDWKKYMINYCLGVKQFVLKEDIAELPRARIALQRLQRIQSLLKVVAAVLVWRLLVKRVPVLHSLWNLLLSWVQFLFMKVPRLARSS
;
A
#
# COMPACT_ATOMS: atom_id res chain seq x y z
N MET A 1 -37.10 -25.28 14.13
CA MET A 1 -36.09 -24.32 13.60
C MET A 1 -35.37 -23.48 14.67
N SER A 2 -35.68 -23.54 15.98
CA SER A 2 -35.13 -22.58 16.96
C SER A 2 -33.85 -22.97 17.71
N GLU A 3 -33.49 -24.26 17.88
CA GLU A 3 -32.24 -24.62 18.59
C GLU A 3 -30.97 -24.58 17.72
N LYS A 4 -31.04 -25.01 16.45
CA LYS A 4 -29.88 -24.94 15.53
C LYS A 4 -29.52 -23.51 15.14
N CYS A 5 -30.50 -22.59 15.12
CA CYS A 5 -30.27 -21.17 14.87
C CYS A 5 -29.62 -20.50 16.11
N SER A 6 -30.09 -20.85 17.32
CA SER A 6 -29.55 -20.37 18.60
C SER A 6 -28.09 -20.79 18.86
N LYS A 7 -27.68 -22.03 18.48
CA LYS A 7 -26.28 -22.47 18.62
C LYS A 7 -25.31 -21.77 17.66
N ARG A 8 -25.75 -21.35 16.48
CA ARG A 8 -24.87 -20.70 15.47
C ARG A 8 -24.45 -19.28 15.87
N GLN A 9 -25.27 -18.56 16.63
CA GLN A 9 -24.96 -17.21 17.11
C GLN A 9 -23.91 -17.15 18.25
N ARG A 10 -23.34 -18.30 18.68
CA ARG A 10 -22.37 -18.36 19.80
C ARG A 10 -21.00 -18.93 19.43
N ILE A 11 -20.78 -19.31 18.16
CA ILE A 11 -19.51 -19.92 17.75
C ILE A 11 -18.48 -18.80 17.60
N SER A 12 -17.43 -18.83 18.42
CA SER A 12 -16.31 -17.88 18.31
C SER A 12 -15.60 -18.02 16.96
N ILE A 13 -14.85 -16.99 16.56
CA ILE A 13 -14.13 -17.03 15.27
C ILE A 13 -13.12 -18.18 15.23
N PRO A 14 -12.28 -18.42 16.24
CA PRO A 14 -11.34 -19.55 16.23
C PRO A 14 -12.06 -20.91 16.18
N GLU A 15 -13.17 -21.06 16.91
CA GLU A 15 -13.97 -22.29 16.91
C GLU A 15 -14.59 -22.57 15.53
N PHE A 16 -15.01 -21.53 14.81
CA PHE A 16 -15.48 -21.67 13.44
C PHE A 16 -14.41 -22.24 12.51
N TYR A 17 -13.14 -21.86 12.67
CA TYR A 17 -12.04 -22.37 11.84
C TYR A 17 -11.51 -23.75 12.28
N ARG A 18 -11.96 -24.25 13.42
CA ARG A 18 -11.52 -25.52 14.00
C ARG A 18 -11.73 -26.69 13.03
N HIS A 19 -10.66 -27.42 12.75
CA HIS A 19 -10.61 -28.59 11.85
C HIS A 19 -11.04 -28.33 10.39
N LYS A 20 -11.22 -27.07 10.00
CA LYS A 20 -11.50 -26.68 8.61
C LYS A 20 -10.20 -26.48 7.85
N SER A 21 -10.30 -26.62 6.53
CA SER A 21 -9.20 -26.27 5.63
C SER A 21 -9.53 -25.04 4.81
N VAL A 22 -8.53 -24.21 4.53
CA VAL A 22 -8.68 -22.99 3.74
C VAL A 22 -7.92 -23.12 2.43
N PHE A 23 -8.44 -22.53 1.36
CA PHE A 23 -7.75 -22.36 0.08
C PHE A 23 -7.47 -20.86 -0.14
N ILE A 24 -6.20 -20.49 -0.30
CA ILE A 24 -5.76 -19.10 -0.42
C ILE A 24 -5.05 -18.89 -1.74
N THR A 25 -5.51 -17.91 -2.52
CA THR A 25 -4.75 -17.40 -3.67
C THR A 25 -4.02 -16.12 -3.30
N GLY A 26 -2.86 -15.87 -3.91
CA GLY A 26 -2.09 -14.64 -3.67
C GLY A 26 -1.28 -14.65 -2.38
N VAL A 27 -1.03 -15.83 -1.78
CA VAL A 27 -0.30 -15.96 -0.49
C VAL A 27 1.12 -15.38 -0.53
N THR A 28 1.74 -15.31 -1.71
CA THR A 28 3.09 -14.75 -1.88
C THR A 28 3.11 -13.22 -1.92
N GLY A 29 1.94 -12.58 -2.02
CA GLY A 29 1.76 -11.13 -1.94
C GLY A 29 1.66 -10.64 -0.49
N PHE A 30 1.76 -9.33 -0.31
CA PHE A 30 1.81 -8.67 0.99
C PHE A 30 0.66 -9.08 1.93
N LEU A 31 -0.59 -8.82 1.51
CA LEU A 31 -1.78 -9.16 2.29
C LEU A 31 -1.94 -10.67 2.51
N GLY A 32 -1.64 -11.48 1.49
CA GLY A 32 -1.75 -12.94 1.57
C GLY A 32 -0.82 -13.57 2.60
N LYS A 33 0.40 -13.02 2.78
CA LYS A 33 1.34 -13.47 3.82
C LYS A 33 0.80 -13.21 5.23
N VAL A 34 0.22 -12.03 5.45
CA VAL A 34 -0.35 -11.64 6.76
C VAL A 34 -1.61 -12.44 7.03
N LEU A 35 -2.45 -12.69 6.03
CA LEU A 35 -3.63 -13.56 6.14
C LEU A 35 -3.28 -14.98 6.58
N LEU A 36 -2.29 -15.60 5.92
CA LEU A 36 -1.85 -16.95 6.30
C LEU A 36 -1.26 -16.97 7.72
N GLU A 37 -0.42 -15.99 8.07
CA GLU A 37 0.15 -15.86 9.42
C GLU A 37 -0.95 -15.73 10.47
N LYS A 38 -1.89 -14.80 10.27
CA LYS A 38 -2.95 -14.51 11.24
C LYS A 38 -3.87 -15.71 11.46
N LEU A 39 -4.24 -16.41 10.38
CA LEU A 39 -5.03 -17.64 10.45
C LEU A 39 -4.31 -18.72 11.27
N LEU A 40 -3.04 -19.00 10.98
CA LEU A 40 -2.28 -20.03 11.70
C LEU A 40 -2.03 -19.67 13.16
N ARG A 41 -1.81 -18.38 13.46
CA ARG A 41 -1.56 -17.90 14.83
C ARG A 41 -2.82 -17.84 15.68
N SER A 42 -3.93 -17.38 15.12
CA SER A 42 -5.16 -17.07 15.88
C SER A 42 -6.22 -18.16 15.77
N CYS A 43 -6.07 -19.08 14.81
CA CYS A 43 -6.92 -20.27 14.65
C CYS A 43 -6.03 -21.53 14.64
N PRO A 44 -5.36 -21.87 15.76
CA PRO A 44 -4.35 -22.93 15.81
C PRO A 44 -4.90 -24.35 15.59
N GLU A 45 -6.22 -24.53 15.53
CA GLU A 45 -6.86 -25.81 15.21
C GLU A 45 -7.29 -25.93 13.73
N ILE A 46 -6.91 -24.98 12.86
CA ILE A 46 -7.05 -25.13 11.40
C ILE A 46 -6.34 -26.40 10.95
N LYS A 47 -7.04 -27.21 10.14
CA LYS A 47 -6.53 -28.49 9.66
C LYS A 47 -5.41 -28.31 8.65
N ARG A 48 -5.67 -27.60 7.55
CA ARG A 48 -4.69 -27.32 6.48
C ARG A 48 -4.98 -26.00 5.77
N CYS A 49 -3.93 -25.32 5.36
CA CYS A 49 -3.95 -24.17 4.46
C CYS A 49 -3.42 -24.60 3.09
N TYR A 50 -4.30 -24.81 2.13
CA TYR A 50 -3.95 -25.01 0.73
C TYR A 50 -3.66 -23.66 0.09
N VAL A 51 -2.47 -23.48 -0.46
CA VAL A 51 -2.04 -22.18 -0.98
C VAL A 51 -1.63 -22.28 -2.44
N LEU A 52 -2.30 -21.52 -3.31
CA LEU A 52 -1.99 -21.53 -4.74
C LEU A 52 -0.68 -20.79 -5.00
N ILE A 53 0.29 -21.49 -5.57
CA ILE A 53 1.63 -20.99 -5.87
C ILE A 53 1.89 -21.05 -7.37
N ARG A 54 2.08 -19.86 -7.97
CA ARG A 54 2.49 -19.73 -9.37
C ARG A 54 3.84 -20.41 -9.62
N PRO A 55 4.02 -21.16 -10.72
CA PRO A 55 5.34 -21.61 -11.12
C PRO A 55 6.32 -20.44 -11.32
N LYS A 56 7.59 -20.62 -10.98
CA LYS A 56 8.66 -19.66 -11.28
C LYS A 56 9.87 -20.42 -11.82
N LYS A 57 10.46 -19.94 -12.91
CA LYS A 57 11.64 -20.59 -13.52
C LYS A 57 12.74 -20.77 -12.47
N GLY A 58 13.17 -22.02 -12.27
CA GLY A 58 14.22 -22.38 -11.31
C GLY A 58 13.82 -22.38 -9.84
N GLN A 59 12.52 -22.32 -9.50
CA GLN A 59 12.04 -22.48 -8.12
C GLN A 59 10.77 -23.34 -8.07
N SER A 60 10.79 -24.40 -7.27
CA SER A 60 9.62 -25.23 -7.00
C SER A 60 8.57 -24.47 -6.15
N PRO A 61 7.27 -24.84 -6.22
CA PRO A 61 6.25 -24.31 -5.32
C PRO A 61 6.62 -24.42 -3.83
N GLN A 62 7.27 -25.54 -3.46
CA GLN A 62 7.73 -25.83 -2.10
C GLN A 62 8.83 -24.86 -1.66
N GLU A 63 9.80 -24.56 -2.51
CA GLU A 63 10.84 -23.56 -2.23
C GLU A 63 10.26 -22.16 -2.09
N ARG A 64 9.28 -21.80 -2.93
CA ARG A 64 8.61 -20.49 -2.87
C ARG A 64 7.86 -20.32 -1.56
N ILE A 65 7.08 -21.32 -1.12
CA ILE A 65 6.37 -21.24 0.16
C ILE A 65 7.34 -21.31 1.34
N ALA A 66 8.42 -22.11 1.26
CA ALA A 66 9.47 -22.11 2.28
C ALA A 66 10.10 -20.72 2.43
N GLY A 67 10.34 -19.99 1.35
CA GLY A 67 10.80 -18.61 1.38
C GLY A 67 9.84 -17.66 2.11
N VAL A 68 8.52 -17.86 1.99
CA VAL A 68 7.51 -17.11 2.76
C VAL A 68 7.58 -17.47 4.24
N LEU A 69 7.56 -18.77 4.55
CA LEU A 69 7.56 -19.28 5.93
C LEU A 69 8.87 -19.00 6.67
N ASN A 70 9.98 -18.77 5.97
CA ASN A 70 11.28 -18.39 6.53
C ASN A 70 11.43 -16.87 6.74
N SER A 71 10.46 -16.06 6.31
CA SER A 71 10.52 -14.61 6.50
C SER A 71 10.33 -14.20 7.96
N LYS A 72 10.78 -12.99 8.32
CA LYS A 72 10.65 -12.43 9.69
C LYS A 72 9.21 -12.41 10.22
N LEU A 73 8.23 -12.32 9.31
CA LEU A 73 6.81 -12.33 9.66
C LEU A 73 6.42 -13.60 10.43
N TYR A 74 7.05 -14.74 10.10
CA TYR A 74 6.73 -16.06 10.64
C TYR A 74 7.66 -16.50 11.77
N ASP A 75 8.59 -15.65 12.24
CA ASP A 75 9.58 -16.04 13.27
C ASP A 75 8.90 -16.59 14.54
N LYS A 76 7.88 -15.88 15.03
CA LYS A 76 7.09 -16.30 16.20
C LYS A 76 6.38 -17.63 15.94
N LEU A 77 5.68 -17.75 14.79
CA LEU A 77 4.98 -18.98 14.42
C LEU A 77 5.92 -20.19 14.29
N ARG A 78 7.10 -20.02 13.69
CA ARG A 78 8.09 -21.11 13.59
C ARG A 78 8.54 -21.60 14.96
N SER A 79 8.58 -20.73 15.96
CA SER A 79 8.92 -21.11 17.35
C SER A 79 7.75 -21.75 18.10
N SER A 80 6.50 -21.37 17.81
CA SER A 80 5.32 -21.79 18.57
C SER A 80 4.51 -22.91 17.92
N LEU A 81 4.70 -23.18 16.63
CA LEU A 81 3.93 -24.14 15.84
C LEU A 81 4.90 -25.11 15.12
N PRO A 82 5.30 -26.22 15.78
CA PRO A 82 6.28 -27.16 15.22
C PRO A 82 5.86 -27.79 13.89
N ASP A 83 4.55 -27.97 13.68
CA ASP A 83 3.96 -28.58 12.49
C ASP A 83 3.56 -27.54 11.40
N LEU A 84 4.16 -26.35 11.45
CA LEU A 84 3.85 -25.25 10.53
C LEU A 84 3.97 -25.66 9.05
N LYS A 85 5.00 -26.44 8.70
CA LYS A 85 5.24 -26.85 7.31
C LYS A 85 4.20 -27.86 6.84
N GLU A 86 3.77 -28.77 7.71
CA GLU A 86 2.74 -29.77 7.42
C GLU A 86 1.35 -29.15 7.28
N ARG A 87 1.10 -28.03 7.98
CA ARG A 87 -0.17 -27.30 7.89
C ARG A 87 -0.32 -26.51 6.60
N VAL A 88 0.77 -26.11 5.95
CA VAL A 88 0.74 -25.30 4.73
C VAL A 88 1.07 -26.16 3.52
N VAL A 89 0.05 -26.48 2.72
CA VAL A 89 0.19 -27.32 1.54
C VAL A 89 0.25 -26.45 0.29
N PRO A 90 1.41 -26.31 -0.38
CA PRO A 90 1.50 -25.59 -1.63
C PRO A 90 0.79 -26.37 -2.74
N VAL A 91 -0.08 -25.68 -3.47
CA VAL A 91 -0.78 -26.19 -4.66
C VAL A 91 -0.18 -25.47 -5.87
N CYS A 92 0.36 -26.23 -6.81
CA CYS A 92 0.96 -25.63 -8.00
C CYS A 92 -0.15 -25.12 -8.93
N GLY A 93 -0.07 -23.86 -9.38
CA GLY A 93 -1.03 -23.35 -10.35
C GLY A 93 -0.95 -21.85 -10.56
N ASP A 94 -1.54 -21.38 -11.66
CA ASP A 94 -1.66 -19.98 -12.00
C ASP A 94 -3.10 -19.61 -12.30
N ILE A 95 -3.56 -18.49 -11.75
CA ILE A 95 -4.89 -17.95 -11.97
C ILE A 95 -5.16 -17.59 -13.44
N LEU A 96 -4.08 -17.41 -14.21
CA LEU A 96 -4.12 -17.12 -15.65
C LEU A 96 -4.46 -18.34 -16.50
N GLU A 97 -4.38 -19.55 -15.95
CA GLU A 97 -4.64 -20.80 -16.66
C GLU A 97 -6.04 -21.36 -16.38
N PRO A 98 -6.65 -22.10 -17.32
CA PRO A 98 -7.84 -22.89 -17.07
C PRO A 98 -7.65 -23.81 -15.85
N ARG A 99 -8.72 -24.03 -15.06
CA ARG A 99 -8.65 -24.82 -13.81
C ARG A 99 -7.55 -24.34 -12.84
N LEU A 100 -7.21 -23.04 -12.89
CA LEU A 100 -6.12 -22.43 -12.14
C LEU A 100 -4.74 -23.08 -12.39
N GLY A 101 -4.57 -23.79 -13.51
CA GLY A 101 -3.33 -24.50 -13.84
C GLY A 101 -2.95 -25.61 -12.85
N MET A 102 -3.90 -26.09 -12.05
CA MET A 102 -3.69 -27.18 -11.11
C MET A 102 -3.65 -28.53 -11.84
N SER A 103 -2.91 -29.50 -11.28
CA SER A 103 -3.08 -30.89 -11.70
C SER A 103 -4.45 -31.42 -11.28
N GLU A 104 -4.89 -32.53 -11.89
CA GLU A 104 -6.15 -33.18 -11.50
C GLU A 104 -6.13 -33.58 -10.03
N GLU A 105 -5.01 -34.14 -9.56
CA GLU A 105 -4.84 -34.57 -8.17
C GLU A 105 -4.96 -33.41 -7.19
N ASP A 106 -4.30 -32.29 -7.49
CA ASP A 106 -4.33 -31.08 -6.67
C ASP A 106 -5.74 -30.45 -6.66
N GLU A 107 -6.40 -30.35 -7.81
CA GLU A 107 -7.77 -29.84 -7.89
C GLU A 107 -8.74 -30.72 -7.08
N GLN A 108 -8.66 -32.05 -7.22
CA GLN A 108 -9.50 -32.97 -6.45
C GLN A 108 -9.21 -32.92 -4.95
N MET A 109 -7.94 -32.72 -4.57
CA MET A 109 -7.56 -32.51 -3.18
C MET A 109 -8.23 -31.25 -2.61
N VAL A 110 -8.19 -30.13 -3.33
CA VAL A 110 -8.82 -28.88 -2.88
C VAL A 110 -10.35 -29.04 -2.83
N ILE A 111 -10.96 -29.59 -3.89
CA ILE A 111 -12.41 -29.86 -3.97
C ILE A 111 -12.92 -30.67 -2.77
N LYS A 112 -12.17 -31.69 -2.37
CA LYS A 112 -12.55 -32.60 -1.29
C LYS A 112 -12.39 -31.99 0.10
N ASN A 113 -11.36 -31.17 0.31
CA ASN A 113 -10.90 -30.81 1.65
C ASN A 113 -11.09 -29.34 2.04
N ALA A 114 -11.20 -28.41 1.08
CA ALA A 114 -11.37 -27.00 1.38
C ALA A 114 -12.78 -26.68 1.90
N ASN A 115 -12.86 -25.74 2.84
CA ASN A 115 -14.10 -25.23 3.41
C ASN A 115 -14.25 -23.72 3.18
N ILE A 116 -13.14 -22.97 3.20
CA ILE A 116 -13.14 -21.52 2.99
C ILE A 116 -12.19 -21.18 1.84
N VAL A 117 -12.62 -20.31 0.94
CA VAL A 117 -11.79 -19.79 -0.15
C VAL A 117 -11.53 -18.29 0.07
N PHE A 118 -10.25 -17.92 0.12
CA PHE A 118 -9.81 -16.53 0.12
C PHE A 118 -9.16 -16.18 -1.21
N HIS A 119 -9.81 -15.32 -1.98
CA HIS A 119 -9.30 -14.89 -3.26
C HIS A 119 -8.64 -13.51 -3.19
N SER A 120 -7.32 -13.49 -2.96
CA SER A 120 -6.49 -12.28 -2.86
C SER A 120 -5.53 -12.08 -4.03
N ALA A 121 -5.42 -13.04 -4.97
CA ALA A 121 -4.58 -12.88 -6.15
C ALA A 121 -5.11 -11.77 -7.07
N ALA A 122 -4.30 -10.75 -7.32
CA ALA A 122 -4.57 -9.68 -8.26
C ALA A 122 -3.26 -9.01 -8.70
N THR A 123 -3.26 -8.33 -9.84
CA THR A 123 -2.22 -7.33 -10.13
C THR A 123 -2.60 -6.04 -9.44
N VAL A 124 -1.64 -5.40 -8.77
CA VAL A 124 -1.80 -4.09 -8.12
C VAL A 124 -1.01 -2.99 -8.83
N LYS A 125 -0.53 -3.27 -10.05
CA LYS A 125 0.17 -2.30 -10.88
C LYS A 125 -0.84 -1.42 -11.59
N PHE A 126 -0.70 -0.11 -11.44
CA PHE A 126 -1.61 0.87 -12.04
C PHE A 126 -1.30 1.17 -13.51
N ASP A 127 -0.16 0.71 -14.02
CA ASP A 127 0.31 0.85 -15.40
C ASP A 127 0.21 -0.44 -16.22
N GLU A 128 -0.55 -1.44 -15.74
CA GLU A 128 -0.69 -2.74 -16.41
C GLU A 128 -1.61 -2.66 -17.64
N GLU A 129 -1.23 -3.36 -18.71
CA GLU A 129 -2.05 -3.51 -19.92
C GLU A 129 -3.45 -4.05 -19.59
N LEU A 130 -4.48 -3.53 -20.29
CA LEU A 130 -5.87 -3.90 -20.03
C LEU A 130 -6.12 -5.39 -20.22
N LYS A 131 -5.55 -6.02 -21.27
CA LYS A 131 -5.69 -7.45 -21.56
C LYS A 131 -5.24 -8.31 -20.38
N LEU A 132 -4.04 -8.03 -19.87
CA LEU A 132 -3.48 -8.75 -18.72
C LEU A 132 -4.29 -8.49 -17.44
N SER A 133 -4.75 -7.25 -17.23
CA SER A 133 -5.59 -6.89 -16.09
C SER A 133 -6.95 -7.61 -16.12
N VAL A 134 -7.59 -7.74 -17.29
CA VAL A 134 -8.84 -8.50 -17.47
C VAL A 134 -8.60 -9.98 -17.22
N GLN A 135 -7.56 -10.57 -17.79
CA GLN A 135 -7.22 -11.99 -17.57
C GLN A 135 -7.00 -12.31 -16.09
N MET A 136 -6.26 -11.45 -15.37
CA MET A 136 -5.91 -11.70 -13.97
C MET A 136 -7.06 -11.40 -13.01
N ASN A 137 -7.69 -10.23 -13.14
CA ASN A 137 -8.64 -9.73 -12.14
C ASN A 137 -10.08 -10.15 -12.44
N VAL A 138 -10.46 -10.35 -13.71
CA VAL A 138 -11.83 -10.69 -14.11
C VAL A 138 -11.95 -12.17 -14.40
N LEU A 139 -11.21 -12.69 -15.38
CA LEU A 139 -11.26 -14.11 -15.73
C LEU A 139 -10.73 -15.01 -14.59
N GLY A 140 -9.77 -14.50 -13.82
CA GLY A 140 -9.32 -15.15 -12.59
C GLY A 140 -10.43 -15.36 -11.56
N VAL A 141 -11.35 -14.40 -11.43
CA VAL A 141 -12.52 -14.53 -10.54
C VAL A 141 -13.45 -15.62 -11.03
N ARG A 142 -13.77 -15.66 -12.34
CA ARG A 142 -14.59 -16.74 -12.93
C ARG A 142 -14.02 -18.12 -12.59
N ARG A 143 -12.72 -18.32 -12.80
CA ARG A 143 -12.05 -19.60 -12.51
C ARG A 143 -12.09 -19.99 -11.03
N ILE A 144 -12.02 -19.01 -10.13
CA ILE A 144 -12.17 -19.24 -8.69
C ILE A 144 -13.61 -19.62 -8.35
N VAL A 145 -14.61 -18.97 -8.95
CA VAL A 145 -16.02 -19.33 -8.79
C VAL A 145 -16.28 -20.73 -9.32
N GLU A 146 -15.75 -21.08 -10.48
CA GLU A 146 -15.83 -22.43 -11.06
C GLU A 146 -15.27 -23.51 -10.12
N LEU A 147 -14.10 -23.26 -9.49
CA LEU A 147 -13.56 -24.14 -8.46
C LEU A 147 -14.49 -24.18 -7.23
N ALA A 148 -14.93 -23.02 -6.75
CA ALA A 148 -15.76 -22.91 -5.56
C ALA A 148 -17.08 -23.68 -5.68
N LYS A 149 -17.70 -23.68 -6.87
CA LYS A 149 -18.88 -24.50 -7.19
C LYS A 149 -18.66 -26.00 -7.04
N LYS A 150 -17.42 -26.47 -7.24
CA LYS A 150 -17.07 -27.90 -7.11
C LYS A 150 -16.73 -28.31 -5.68
N ILE A 151 -16.34 -27.37 -4.81
CA ILE A 151 -15.92 -27.67 -3.43
C ILE A 151 -17.09 -28.23 -2.63
N ARG A 152 -16.91 -29.44 -2.07
CA ARG A 152 -18.01 -30.22 -1.47
C ARG A 152 -18.64 -29.57 -0.24
N ASN A 153 -17.82 -28.91 0.58
CA ASN A 153 -18.23 -28.35 1.86
C ASN A 153 -17.88 -26.87 1.95
N LEU A 154 -18.12 -26.11 0.88
CA LEU A 154 -17.85 -24.68 0.86
C LEU A 154 -18.75 -23.96 1.87
N GLU A 155 -18.12 -23.24 2.79
CA GLU A 155 -18.77 -22.45 3.82
C GLU A 155 -18.64 -20.95 3.57
N ALA A 156 -17.55 -20.50 2.95
CA ALA A 156 -17.39 -19.10 2.56
C ALA A 156 -16.42 -18.93 1.37
N LEU A 157 -16.77 -18.03 0.44
CA LEU A 157 -15.90 -17.50 -0.60
C LEU A 157 -15.74 -15.99 -0.36
N VAL A 158 -14.53 -15.56 0.02
CA VAL A 158 -14.23 -14.13 0.25
C VAL A 158 -13.32 -13.62 -0.87
N HIS A 159 -13.83 -12.67 -1.64
CA HIS A 159 -13.06 -11.96 -2.65
C HIS A 159 -12.50 -10.64 -2.11
N ILE A 160 -11.21 -10.40 -2.33
CA ILE A 160 -10.56 -9.16 -1.94
C ILE A 160 -10.54 -8.22 -3.16
N SER A 161 -11.35 -7.17 -3.08
CA SER A 161 -11.40 -6.07 -4.02
C SER A 161 -10.62 -4.85 -3.49
N THR A 162 -11.10 -3.64 -3.73
CA THR A 162 -10.52 -2.39 -3.23
C THR A 162 -11.61 -1.34 -3.10
N ALA A 163 -11.52 -0.46 -2.09
CA ALA A 163 -12.44 0.65 -1.92
C ALA A 163 -12.51 1.55 -3.17
N TYR A 164 -11.39 1.66 -3.89
CA TYR A 164 -11.27 2.47 -5.10
C TYR A 164 -11.80 1.80 -6.36
N ALA A 165 -12.40 0.60 -6.27
CA ALA A 165 -12.98 -0.09 -7.42
C ALA A 165 -14.06 0.80 -8.07
N ASN A 166 -14.74 1.63 -7.29
CA ASN A 166 -15.77 2.56 -7.76
C ASN A 166 -15.39 4.03 -7.54
N CYS A 167 -14.10 4.37 -7.73
CA CYS A 167 -13.58 5.73 -7.54
C CYS A 167 -14.10 6.77 -8.56
N ASP A 168 -14.91 6.35 -9.54
CA ASP A 168 -15.71 7.19 -10.43
C ASP A 168 -16.92 7.83 -9.73
N LYS A 169 -17.18 7.48 -8.46
CA LYS A 169 -18.30 7.98 -7.65
C LYS A 169 -17.77 8.68 -6.41
N ASP A 170 -18.37 9.80 -6.04
CA ASP A 170 -17.97 10.53 -4.82
C ASP A 170 -18.38 9.78 -3.54
N SER A 171 -19.56 9.15 -3.56
CA SER A 171 -20.05 8.31 -2.47
C SER A 171 -20.13 6.84 -2.90
N VAL A 172 -19.37 5.99 -2.20
CA VAL A 172 -19.23 4.56 -2.50
C VAL A 172 -19.94 3.75 -1.41
N LYS A 173 -21.16 3.33 -1.71
CA LYS A 173 -21.96 2.39 -0.91
C LYS A 173 -21.43 0.97 -0.95
N GLU A 174 -21.81 0.18 0.05
CA GLU A 174 -21.52 -1.25 0.20
C GLU A 174 -22.45 -2.13 -0.64
N VAL A 175 -22.46 -1.86 -1.94
CA VAL A 175 -23.18 -2.63 -2.96
C VAL A 175 -22.28 -2.92 -4.15
N VAL A 176 -22.59 -3.98 -4.89
CA VAL A 176 -21.99 -4.24 -6.20
C VAL A 176 -22.72 -3.37 -7.23
N TYR A 177 -21.96 -2.53 -7.94
CA TYR A 177 -22.51 -1.64 -8.96
C TYR A 177 -22.56 -2.33 -10.32
N ASP A 178 -23.59 -2.02 -11.10
CA ASP A 178 -23.70 -2.50 -12.48
C ASP A 178 -22.64 -1.80 -13.35
N PRO A 179 -21.83 -2.57 -14.10
CA PRO A 179 -20.86 -1.99 -15.01
C PRO A 179 -21.56 -1.45 -16.27
N PRO A 180 -20.98 -0.44 -16.95
CA PRO A 180 -21.54 0.07 -18.19
C PRO A 180 -21.53 -0.97 -19.32
N LEU A 181 -20.63 -1.95 -19.24
CA LEU A 181 -20.51 -3.06 -20.17
C LEU A 181 -20.38 -4.37 -19.40
N HIS A 182 -21.14 -5.38 -19.83
CA HIS A 182 -21.11 -6.71 -19.22
C HIS A 182 -19.69 -7.31 -19.30
N PRO A 183 -19.13 -7.90 -18.22
CA PRO A 183 -17.75 -8.41 -18.23
C PRO A 183 -17.49 -9.45 -19.33
N SER A 184 -18.45 -10.33 -19.64
CA SER A 184 -18.32 -11.32 -20.72
C SER A 184 -17.97 -10.69 -22.08
N LYS A 185 -18.58 -9.56 -22.45
CA LYS A 185 -18.28 -8.88 -23.72
C LYS A 185 -16.84 -8.39 -23.79
N ILE A 186 -16.27 -8.01 -22.65
CA ILE A 186 -14.90 -7.54 -22.56
C ILE A 186 -13.95 -8.72 -22.60
N ILE A 187 -14.28 -9.82 -21.91
CA ILE A 187 -13.50 -11.07 -22.00
C ILE A 187 -13.42 -11.50 -23.47
N ASP A 188 -14.55 -11.60 -24.15
CA ASP A 188 -14.62 -12.00 -25.56
C ASP A 188 -13.78 -11.04 -26.44
N ALA A 189 -13.93 -9.72 -26.24
CA ALA A 189 -13.14 -8.73 -26.96
C ALA A 189 -11.62 -8.89 -26.74
N MET A 190 -11.19 -9.14 -25.49
CA MET A 190 -9.78 -9.29 -25.17
C MET A 190 -9.17 -10.57 -25.76
N GLU A 191 -9.96 -11.58 -26.10
CA GLU A 191 -9.47 -12.83 -26.71
C GLU A 191 -9.00 -12.62 -28.14
N TRP A 192 -9.83 -12.00 -29.00
CA TRP A 192 -9.53 -11.87 -30.43
C TRP A 192 -8.82 -10.56 -30.81
N MET A 193 -8.96 -9.49 -30.02
CA MET A 193 -8.32 -8.22 -30.35
C MET A 193 -6.79 -8.27 -30.21
N ASP A 194 -6.10 -7.64 -31.15
CA ASP A 194 -4.66 -7.39 -31.06
C ASP A 194 -4.33 -6.29 -30.03
N LYS A 195 -3.04 -6.17 -29.71
CA LYS A 195 -2.56 -5.26 -28.66
C LYS A 195 -2.80 -3.79 -29.00
N ASP A 196 -2.62 -3.40 -30.25
CA ASP A 196 -2.70 -2.01 -30.67
C ASP A 196 -4.15 -1.52 -30.60
N ALA A 197 -5.09 -2.35 -31.05
CA ALA A 197 -6.52 -2.07 -30.95
C ALA A 197 -6.98 -1.96 -29.48
N ILE A 198 -6.48 -2.84 -28.60
CA ILE A 198 -6.77 -2.78 -27.15
C ILE A 198 -6.25 -1.48 -26.55
N GLN A 199 -5.03 -1.06 -26.90
CA GLN A 199 -4.45 0.18 -26.37
C GLN A 199 -5.28 1.41 -26.76
N VAL A 200 -5.76 1.47 -28.00
CA VAL A 200 -6.65 2.55 -28.47
C VAL A 200 -7.98 2.56 -27.72
N LEU A 201 -8.60 1.39 -27.52
CA LEU A 201 -9.89 1.30 -26.82
C LEU A 201 -9.81 1.47 -25.30
N THR A 202 -8.63 1.23 -24.70
CA THR A 202 -8.47 1.23 -23.23
C THR A 202 -8.98 2.53 -22.62
N SER A 203 -8.63 3.68 -23.20
CA SER A 203 -9.05 5.01 -22.71
C SER A 203 -10.58 5.18 -22.69
N LYS A 204 -11.28 4.66 -23.71
CA LYS A 204 -12.75 4.70 -23.78
C LYS A 204 -13.41 3.72 -22.81
N LEU A 205 -12.82 2.54 -22.62
CA LEU A 205 -13.37 1.49 -21.76
C LEU A 205 -13.26 1.85 -20.27
N ILE A 206 -12.11 2.39 -19.83
CA ILE A 206 -11.93 2.78 -18.42
C ILE A 206 -12.70 4.07 -18.07
N GLY A 207 -13.05 4.89 -19.06
CA GLY A 207 -13.85 6.09 -18.88
C GLY A 207 -13.17 7.12 -17.97
N SER A 208 -13.88 7.57 -16.92
CA SER A 208 -13.37 8.53 -15.94
C SER A 208 -12.40 7.93 -14.92
N ARG A 209 -12.16 6.61 -14.96
CA ARG A 209 -11.30 5.93 -14.00
C ARG A 209 -9.82 6.22 -14.28
N PRO A 210 -8.97 6.32 -13.24
CA PRO A 210 -7.57 6.69 -13.41
C PRO A 210 -6.70 5.60 -14.03
N ASN A 211 -7.13 4.33 -13.96
CA ASN A 211 -6.31 3.19 -14.40
C ASN A 211 -7.15 1.92 -14.68
N THR A 212 -6.53 0.95 -15.34
CA THR A 212 -7.10 -0.37 -15.65
C THR A 212 -7.39 -1.21 -14.39
N TYR A 213 -6.64 -1.00 -13.31
CA TYR A 213 -6.82 -1.71 -12.04
C TYR A 213 -8.19 -1.45 -11.41
N THR A 214 -8.56 -0.18 -11.22
CA THR A 214 -9.86 0.20 -10.63
C THR A 214 -11.02 -0.29 -11.49
N TYR A 215 -10.90 -0.18 -12.81
CA TYR A 215 -11.89 -0.69 -13.76
C TYR A 215 -12.08 -2.21 -13.66
N THR A 216 -10.98 -2.98 -13.70
CA THR A 216 -11.06 -4.44 -13.68
C THR A 216 -11.52 -5.00 -12.34
N LYS A 217 -11.23 -4.32 -11.22
CA LYS A 217 -11.79 -4.67 -9.91
C LYS A 217 -13.31 -4.45 -9.85
N ALA A 218 -13.84 -3.36 -10.41
CA ALA A 218 -15.28 -3.15 -10.47
C ALA A 218 -15.98 -4.26 -11.29
N MET A 219 -15.43 -4.60 -12.45
CA MET A 219 -15.97 -5.67 -13.29
C MET A 219 -15.91 -7.04 -12.61
N ALA A 220 -14.83 -7.32 -11.89
CA ALA A 220 -14.64 -8.55 -11.15
C ALA A 220 -15.69 -8.74 -10.06
N GLU A 221 -16.09 -7.68 -9.36
CA GLU A 221 -17.15 -7.73 -8.36
C GLU A 221 -18.52 -8.07 -8.96
N PHE A 222 -18.85 -7.45 -10.11
CA PHE A 222 -20.09 -7.76 -10.83
C PHE A 222 -20.12 -9.23 -11.28
N LEU A 223 -19.05 -9.67 -11.94
CA LEU A 223 -18.91 -11.05 -12.38
C LEU A 223 -19.01 -12.04 -11.23
N LEU A 224 -18.35 -11.75 -10.10
CA LEU A 224 -18.43 -12.56 -8.90
C LEU A 224 -19.87 -12.68 -8.41
N LYS A 225 -20.59 -11.55 -8.29
CA LYS A 225 -21.99 -11.55 -7.83
C LYS A 225 -22.88 -12.40 -8.72
N GLU A 226 -22.74 -12.27 -10.03
CA GLU A 226 -23.54 -13.03 -11.00
C GLU A 226 -23.20 -14.52 -10.98
N GLU A 227 -21.92 -14.87 -11.15
CA GLU A 227 -21.52 -16.25 -11.35
C GLU A 227 -21.48 -17.06 -10.05
N SER A 228 -21.31 -16.43 -8.90
CA SER A 228 -21.32 -17.11 -7.59
C SER A 228 -22.71 -17.24 -6.98
N ALA A 229 -23.78 -17.00 -7.76
CA ALA A 229 -25.15 -17.19 -7.31
C ALA A 229 -25.35 -18.56 -6.65
N GLY A 230 -25.90 -18.55 -5.43
CA GLY A 230 -26.09 -19.75 -4.59
C GLY A 230 -24.89 -20.17 -3.75
N LEU A 231 -23.73 -19.53 -3.89
CA LEU A 231 -22.56 -19.74 -3.02
C LEU A 231 -22.56 -18.75 -1.85
N PRO A 232 -21.99 -19.11 -0.68
CA PRO A 232 -21.80 -18.20 0.44
C PRO A 232 -20.66 -17.22 0.15
N THR A 233 -20.93 -16.17 -0.61
CA THR A 233 -19.92 -15.24 -1.13
C THR A 233 -19.96 -13.87 -0.46
N ALA A 234 -18.79 -13.28 -0.24
CA ALA A 234 -18.62 -11.91 0.25
C ALA A 234 -17.48 -11.17 -0.47
N ILE A 235 -17.56 -9.84 -0.49
CA ILE A 235 -16.53 -8.96 -1.07
C ILE A 235 -16.00 -8.03 0.03
N LEU A 236 -14.69 -8.03 0.27
CA LEU A 236 -14.04 -7.03 1.11
C LEU A 236 -13.26 -6.03 0.25
N ARG A 237 -13.49 -4.75 0.47
CA ARG A 237 -12.86 -3.61 -0.23
C ARG A 237 -11.96 -2.83 0.74
N PRO A 238 -10.69 -3.21 0.93
CA PRO A 238 -9.74 -2.40 1.67
C PRO A 238 -9.39 -1.10 0.93
N SER A 239 -9.12 -0.02 1.67
CA SER A 239 -8.48 1.19 1.13
C SER A 239 -6.96 0.99 0.95
N ILE A 240 -6.14 2.04 1.05
CA ILE A 240 -4.69 1.93 0.83
C ILE A 240 -4.08 1.09 1.96
N VAL A 241 -3.69 -0.14 1.64
CA VAL A 241 -3.11 -1.06 2.64
C VAL A 241 -1.68 -0.65 2.97
N GLY A 242 -1.46 -0.20 4.20
CA GLY A 242 -0.16 0.19 4.73
C GLY A 242 0.54 -0.92 5.53
N ALA A 243 1.62 -0.57 6.23
CA ALA A 243 2.30 -1.48 7.14
C ALA A 243 1.40 -1.97 8.28
N ALA A 244 1.79 -3.07 8.92
CA ALA A 244 1.10 -3.60 10.09
C ALA A 244 1.07 -2.56 11.22
N TRP A 245 -0.07 -2.42 11.88
CA TRP A 245 -0.23 -1.52 13.01
C TRP A 245 0.31 -2.14 14.29
N GLU A 246 -0.12 -3.36 14.61
CA GLU A 246 0.26 -4.08 15.83
C GLU A 246 0.81 -5.47 15.54
N GLU A 247 0.20 -6.22 14.63
CA GLU A 247 0.44 -7.65 14.51
C GLU A 247 0.95 -8.11 13.13
N PRO A 248 1.75 -9.19 13.07
CA PRO A 248 2.46 -9.83 14.19
C PRO A 248 3.68 -9.01 14.66
N LEU A 249 4.04 -7.98 13.88
CA LEU A 249 5.17 -7.09 14.10
C LEU A 249 4.75 -5.66 13.70
N PRO A 250 4.73 -4.69 14.62
CA PRO A 250 4.41 -3.29 14.31
C PRO A 250 5.33 -2.73 13.22
N GLY A 251 4.76 -2.02 12.25
CA GLY A 251 5.48 -1.46 11.11
C GLY A 251 5.90 -2.47 10.04
N TRP A 252 5.55 -3.75 10.17
CA TRP A 252 5.98 -4.75 9.18
C TRP A 252 5.42 -4.47 7.78
N VAL A 253 6.32 -4.44 6.81
CA VAL A 253 6.06 -4.29 5.39
C VAL A 253 7.23 -4.84 4.58
N ASP A 254 6.97 -5.51 3.45
CA ASP A 254 8.00 -6.25 2.71
C ASP A 254 8.07 -5.90 1.22
N ASN A 255 7.41 -4.84 0.79
CA ASN A 255 7.32 -4.40 -0.59
C ASN A 255 7.54 -2.88 -0.72
N LEU A 256 7.77 -2.42 -1.95
CA LEU A 256 7.90 -1.00 -2.30
C LEU A 256 6.64 -0.48 -3.02
N ASN A 257 5.51 -1.16 -2.90
CA ASN A 257 4.30 -0.79 -3.63
C ASN A 257 3.58 0.37 -2.93
N GLY A 258 2.95 1.24 -3.73
CA GLY A 258 2.12 2.34 -3.25
C GLY A 258 2.84 3.25 -2.24
N PRO A 259 2.25 3.50 -1.05
CA PRO A 259 2.80 4.44 -0.07
C PRO A 259 4.20 4.04 0.43
N THR A 260 4.50 2.74 0.54
CA THR A 260 5.81 2.28 1.06
C THR A 260 6.98 2.75 0.20
N GLY A 261 6.83 2.70 -1.13
CA GLY A 261 7.85 3.18 -2.06
C GLY A 261 8.08 4.69 -1.96
N LEU A 262 6.99 5.47 -1.79
CA LEU A 262 7.06 6.91 -1.57
C LEU A 262 7.77 7.25 -0.26
N LEU A 263 7.41 6.57 0.84
CA LEU A 263 8.04 6.76 2.14
C LEU A 263 9.54 6.45 2.10
N ALA A 264 9.94 5.40 1.39
CA ALA A 264 11.35 5.08 1.18
C ALA A 264 12.08 6.18 0.38
N ALA A 265 11.46 6.69 -0.69
CA ALA A 265 12.03 7.75 -1.52
C ALA A 265 12.15 9.08 -0.76
N ILE A 266 11.12 9.46 0.03
CA ILE A 266 11.15 10.63 0.90
C ILE A 266 12.24 10.46 1.96
N GLY A 267 12.28 9.30 2.63
CA GLY A 267 13.26 9.01 3.69
C GLY A 267 14.71 9.04 3.19
N LYS A 268 14.96 8.58 1.95
CA LYS A 268 16.28 8.68 1.30
C LYS A 268 16.60 10.08 0.75
N GLY A 269 15.69 11.04 0.88
CA GLY A 269 15.88 12.41 0.37
C GLY A 269 15.90 12.47 -1.16
N LEU A 270 15.08 11.64 -1.82
CA LEU A 270 14.97 11.57 -3.28
C LEU A 270 13.66 12.14 -3.81
N LEU A 271 12.61 12.18 -2.98
CA LEU A 271 11.29 12.71 -3.30
C LEU A 271 10.90 13.83 -2.31
N PHE A 272 10.49 14.98 -2.84
CA PHE A 272 10.21 16.20 -2.06
C PHE A 272 8.88 16.83 -2.36
N ILE A 273 8.38 16.72 -3.60
CA ILE A 273 7.13 17.36 -3.97
C ILE A 273 6.21 16.40 -4.72
N MET A 274 4.94 16.43 -4.35
CA MET A 274 3.88 15.67 -4.98
C MET A 274 2.67 16.57 -5.24
N HIS A 275 1.95 16.28 -6.31
CA HIS A 275 0.64 16.88 -6.53
C HIS A 275 -0.37 16.20 -5.62
N GLY A 276 -1.18 17.01 -4.93
CA GLY A 276 -2.18 16.50 -4.00
C GLY A 276 -2.77 17.62 -3.15
N ASN A 277 -3.99 17.39 -2.68
CA ASN A 277 -4.68 18.34 -1.82
C ASN A 277 -4.46 17.95 -0.35
N ILE A 278 -3.79 18.85 0.40
CA ILE A 278 -3.46 18.63 1.82
C ILE A 278 -4.67 18.42 2.72
N TYR A 279 -5.85 18.88 2.28
CA TYR A 279 -7.12 18.74 3.01
C TYR A 279 -7.85 17.45 2.68
N CYS A 280 -7.51 16.77 1.58
CA CYS A 280 -8.12 15.50 1.22
C CYS A 280 -7.64 14.38 2.16
N THR A 281 -8.52 13.40 2.33
CA THR A 281 -8.28 12.24 3.18
C THR A 281 -7.30 11.27 2.53
N ALA A 282 -6.25 10.92 3.26
CA ALA A 282 -5.35 9.82 2.95
C ALA A 282 -5.96 8.52 3.52
N ASP A 283 -6.94 7.94 2.83
CA ASP A 283 -7.65 6.76 3.34
C ASP A 283 -6.74 5.52 3.31
N MET A 284 -6.24 5.18 4.49
CA MET A 284 -5.31 4.09 4.70
C MET A 284 -5.87 3.09 5.68
N ILE A 285 -5.52 1.82 5.51
CA ILE A 285 -5.85 0.76 6.45
C ILE A 285 -4.61 -0.10 6.71
N PRO A 286 -4.25 -0.40 7.96
CA PRO A 286 -3.15 -1.32 8.25
C PRO A 286 -3.44 -2.73 7.71
N VAL A 287 -2.39 -3.45 7.28
CA VAL A 287 -2.54 -4.78 6.67
C VAL A 287 -3.12 -5.82 7.65
N ASP A 288 -2.83 -5.70 8.94
CA ASP A 288 -3.38 -6.54 10.01
C ASP A 288 -4.85 -6.25 10.28
N THR A 289 -5.25 -4.96 10.29
CA THR A 289 -6.66 -4.55 10.36
C THR A 289 -7.47 -5.11 9.18
N ALA A 290 -6.97 -4.97 7.95
CA ALA A 290 -7.62 -5.54 6.76
C ALA A 290 -7.68 -7.07 6.82
N THR A 291 -6.60 -7.71 7.28
CA THR A 291 -6.54 -9.18 7.45
C THR A 291 -7.57 -9.68 8.46
N ASN A 292 -7.68 -9.01 9.60
CA ASN A 292 -8.66 -9.37 10.64
C ASN A 292 -10.08 -9.27 10.09
N ALA A 293 -10.40 -8.18 9.36
CA ALA A 293 -11.69 -8.05 8.69
C ALA A 293 -11.97 -9.17 7.69
N ILE A 294 -10.98 -9.60 6.89
CA ILE A 294 -11.13 -10.72 5.93
C ILE A 294 -11.54 -12.02 6.64
N ILE A 295 -10.89 -12.34 7.75
CA ILE A 295 -11.16 -13.55 8.54
C ILE A 295 -12.58 -13.47 9.14
N VAL A 296 -12.94 -12.32 9.71
CA VAL A 296 -14.27 -12.12 10.32
C VAL A 296 -15.38 -12.17 9.27
N VAL A 297 -15.17 -11.61 8.07
CA VAL A 297 -16.12 -11.67 6.95
C VAL A 297 -16.40 -13.12 6.56
N ALA A 298 -15.39 -13.98 6.46
CA ALA A 298 -15.59 -15.39 6.15
C ALA A 298 -16.42 -16.11 7.24
N TRP A 299 -16.13 -15.85 8.52
CA TRP A 299 -16.90 -16.38 9.65
C TRP A 299 -18.37 -15.96 9.57
N TYR A 300 -18.64 -14.67 9.40
CA TYR A 300 -20.00 -14.15 9.32
C TYR A 300 -20.77 -14.71 8.12
N THR A 301 -20.12 -14.76 6.96
CA THR A 301 -20.70 -15.28 5.71
C THR A 301 -21.13 -16.74 5.86
N ALA A 302 -20.34 -17.55 6.54
CA ALA A 302 -20.63 -18.96 6.76
C ALA A 302 -21.77 -19.20 7.77
N ILE A 303 -21.83 -18.39 8.82
CA ILE A 303 -22.80 -18.53 9.92
C ILE A 303 -24.18 -18.03 9.51
N GLU A 304 -24.25 -16.78 9.04
CA GLU A 304 -25.51 -16.10 8.74
C GLU A 304 -26.04 -16.46 7.35
N ARG A 305 -25.16 -16.87 6.41
CA ARG A 305 -25.49 -17.15 5.02
C ARG A 305 -26.42 -16.09 4.40
N PRO A 306 -25.95 -14.84 4.26
CA PRO A 306 -26.72 -13.78 3.62
C PRO A 306 -27.26 -14.21 2.26
N LYS A 307 -28.48 -13.80 1.92
CA LYS A 307 -29.10 -14.11 0.62
C LYS A 307 -28.37 -13.45 -0.54
N ASP A 308 -27.91 -12.23 -0.32
CA ASP A 308 -27.18 -11.42 -1.28
C ASP A 308 -25.69 -11.34 -0.91
N VAL A 309 -24.84 -11.14 -1.92
CA VAL A 309 -23.40 -10.91 -1.71
C VAL A 309 -23.20 -9.61 -0.94
N LEU A 310 -22.75 -9.72 0.31
CA LEU A 310 -22.40 -8.56 1.13
C LEU A 310 -21.05 -8.00 0.73
N VAL A 311 -20.99 -6.67 0.67
CA VAL A 311 -19.79 -5.90 0.38
C VAL A 311 -19.37 -5.15 1.65
N TYR A 312 -18.08 -5.16 1.96
CA TYR A 312 -17.54 -4.53 3.16
C TYR A 312 -16.47 -3.54 2.75
N ASN A 313 -16.74 -2.24 2.89
CA ASN A 313 -15.72 -1.21 2.69
C ASN A 313 -14.86 -1.14 3.95
N CYS A 314 -13.63 -1.68 3.88
CA CYS A 314 -12.67 -1.67 4.98
C CYS A 314 -11.77 -0.42 4.83
N THR A 315 -12.30 0.71 5.27
CA THR A 315 -11.68 2.03 5.13
C THR A 315 -11.65 2.76 6.47
N SER A 316 -10.83 3.81 6.57
CA SER A 316 -10.71 4.59 7.81
C SER A 316 -11.16 6.04 7.65
N GLY A 317 -11.27 6.56 6.42
CA GLY A 317 -11.35 7.99 6.16
C GLY A 317 -12.51 8.73 6.83
N GLN A 318 -13.70 8.11 6.85
CA GLN A 318 -14.91 8.68 7.46
C GLN A 318 -15.03 8.38 8.97
N ILE A 319 -14.17 7.51 9.50
CA ILE A 319 -14.27 6.99 10.87
C ILE A 319 -13.17 7.59 11.75
N ASN A 320 -11.93 7.55 11.28
CA ASN A 320 -10.74 8.07 11.94
C ASN A 320 -9.84 8.74 10.89
N ARG A 321 -10.12 10.00 10.59
CA ARG A 321 -9.59 10.71 9.41
C ARG A 321 -8.09 11.04 9.55
N LEU A 322 -7.29 10.62 8.56
CA LEU A 322 -5.93 11.08 8.31
C LEU A 322 -5.91 11.92 7.02
N THR A 323 -5.39 13.14 7.05
CA THR A 323 -5.23 13.98 5.84
C THR A 323 -3.83 13.89 5.25
N TRP A 324 -3.67 14.20 3.97
CA TRP A 324 -2.35 14.28 3.34
C TRP A 324 -1.43 15.33 4.02
N GLY A 325 -1.99 16.45 4.49
CA GLY A 325 -1.23 17.45 5.25
C GLY A 325 -0.77 16.97 6.63
N ALA A 326 -1.61 16.19 7.33
CA ALA A 326 -1.22 15.57 8.61
C ALA A 326 -0.14 14.50 8.41
N MET A 327 -0.26 13.72 7.33
CA MET A 327 0.76 12.76 6.92
C MET A 327 2.08 13.48 6.61
N GLU A 328 2.06 14.54 5.80
CA GLU A 328 3.24 15.36 5.47
C GLU A 328 3.98 15.84 6.72
N SER A 329 3.23 16.39 7.68
CA SER A 329 3.78 16.91 8.94
C SER A 329 4.42 15.78 9.76
N SER A 330 3.73 14.64 9.88
CA SER A 330 4.21 13.46 10.60
C SER A 330 5.50 12.89 9.98
N LEU A 331 5.57 12.83 8.64
CA LEU A 331 6.76 12.37 7.92
C LEU A 331 7.95 13.29 8.11
N ARG A 332 7.70 14.60 8.03
CA ARG A 332 8.73 15.62 8.25
C ARG A 332 9.32 15.52 9.65
N GLU A 333 8.48 15.43 10.68
CA GLU A 333 8.94 15.23 12.06
C GLU A 333 9.71 13.91 12.22
N ASN A 334 9.15 12.81 11.69
CA ASN A 334 9.73 11.50 11.86
C ASN A 334 11.13 11.39 11.25
N PHE A 335 11.36 11.88 10.02
CA PHE A 335 12.68 11.73 9.37
C PHE A 335 13.77 12.62 9.98
N ILE A 336 13.41 13.60 10.82
CA ILE A 336 14.38 14.34 11.64
C ILE A 336 14.80 13.50 12.85
N VAL A 337 13.86 12.81 13.50
CA VAL A 337 14.12 12.01 14.71
C VAL A 337 14.71 10.63 14.37
N ASN A 338 14.20 10.02 13.31
CA ASN A 338 14.48 8.66 12.85
C ASN A 338 14.95 8.65 11.38
N PRO A 339 16.12 9.27 11.07
CA PRO A 339 16.60 9.35 9.69
C PRO A 339 16.99 8.00 9.09
N CYS A 340 16.81 7.89 7.77
CA CYS A 340 17.37 6.79 6.98
C CYS A 340 18.90 6.93 6.85
N HIS A 341 19.56 5.82 6.52
CA HIS A 341 20.98 5.83 6.15
C HIS A 341 21.16 6.39 4.73
N ASP A 342 22.37 6.86 4.43
CA ASP A 342 22.79 7.29 3.08
C ASP A 342 21.78 8.20 2.36
N MET A 343 21.19 9.15 3.11
CA MET A 343 20.28 10.12 2.54
C MET A 343 21.02 11.00 1.53
N ALA A 344 20.46 11.17 0.35
CA ALA A 344 21.01 12.07 -0.65
C ALA A 344 20.93 13.54 -0.15
N ARG A 345 19.84 13.86 0.53
CA ARG A 345 19.48 15.20 0.99
C ARG A 345 18.60 15.13 2.24
N VAL A 346 18.48 16.25 2.96
CA VAL A 346 17.58 16.39 4.11
C VAL A 346 16.12 16.21 3.66
N PRO A 347 15.38 15.18 4.14
CA PRO A 347 13.98 14.95 3.78
C PRO A 347 13.09 16.15 4.13
N ASN A 348 12.22 16.52 3.20
CA ASN A 348 11.27 17.63 3.38
C ASN A 348 10.07 17.49 2.42
N PRO A 349 9.20 16.49 2.64
CA PRO A 349 8.09 16.22 1.74
C PRO A 349 7.07 17.36 1.74
N ARG A 350 6.46 17.62 0.59
CA ARG A 350 5.41 18.63 0.38
C ARG A 350 4.34 18.13 -0.59
N PHE A 351 3.09 18.37 -0.25
CA PHE A 351 1.96 18.25 -1.16
C PHE A 351 1.51 19.63 -1.62
N THR A 352 1.16 19.76 -2.89
CA THR A 352 0.63 21.00 -3.48
C THR A 352 -0.52 20.72 -4.42
N PRO A 353 -1.64 21.48 -4.36
CA PRO A 353 -2.73 21.35 -5.32
C PRO A 353 -2.39 22.00 -6.68
N SER A 354 -1.40 22.91 -6.72
CA SER A 354 -1.00 23.59 -7.95
C SER A 354 -0.03 22.74 -8.77
N MET A 355 -0.46 22.31 -9.96
CA MET A 355 0.38 21.60 -10.93
C MET A 355 1.57 22.45 -11.40
N PHE A 356 1.35 23.74 -11.68
CA PHE A 356 2.42 24.65 -12.07
C PHE A 356 3.51 24.76 -11.00
N TRP A 357 3.12 24.90 -9.73
CA TRP A 357 4.08 24.93 -8.64
C TRP A 357 4.77 23.57 -8.45
N ARG A 358 4.02 22.47 -8.59
CA ARG A 358 4.58 21.11 -8.57
C ARG A 358 5.67 20.95 -9.63
N ASP A 359 5.43 21.32 -10.88
CA ASP A 359 6.39 21.16 -11.98
C ASP A 359 7.61 22.04 -11.82
N THR A 360 7.40 23.28 -11.38
CA THR A 360 8.48 24.23 -11.11
C THR A 360 9.41 23.68 -10.02
N MET A 361 8.85 23.21 -8.90
CA MET A 361 9.64 22.63 -7.82
C MET A 361 10.18 21.25 -8.17
N TRP A 362 9.49 20.45 -8.98
CA TRP A 362 10.03 19.17 -9.46
C TRP A 362 11.32 19.42 -10.24
N PHE A 363 11.32 20.42 -11.13
CA PHE A 363 12.51 20.80 -11.87
C PHE A 363 13.61 21.36 -10.94
N LEU A 364 13.29 22.34 -10.10
CA LEU A 364 14.28 23.03 -9.26
C LEU A 364 14.79 22.18 -8.09
N ASP A 365 13.89 21.57 -7.32
CA ASP A 365 14.23 20.84 -6.11
C ASP A 365 14.61 19.38 -6.38
N GLN A 366 14.31 18.79 -7.55
CA GLN A 366 14.66 17.40 -7.84
C GLN A 366 15.55 17.23 -9.07
N MET A 367 15.17 17.74 -10.23
CA MET A 367 15.92 17.52 -11.48
C MET A 367 17.27 18.22 -11.50
N VAL A 368 17.33 19.51 -11.17
CA VAL A 368 18.59 20.27 -11.15
C VAL A 368 19.63 19.60 -10.23
N PRO A 369 19.32 19.25 -8.96
CA PRO A 369 20.21 18.47 -8.11
C PRO A 369 20.59 17.10 -8.70
N ALA A 370 19.65 16.40 -9.34
CA ALA A 370 19.94 15.11 -9.98
C ALA A 370 20.98 15.24 -11.09
N TYR A 371 20.87 16.25 -11.96
CA TYR A 371 21.88 16.53 -12.99
C TYR A 371 23.23 16.89 -12.40
N ILE A 372 23.27 17.72 -11.35
CA ILE A 372 24.52 18.08 -10.66
C ILE A 372 25.20 16.82 -10.07
N MET A 373 24.43 15.95 -9.41
CA MET A 373 24.95 14.72 -8.84
C MET A 373 25.41 13.74 -9.92
N ASP A 374 24.67 13.61 -11.02
CA ASP A 374 25.05 12.76 -12.15
C ASP A 374 26.29 13.29 -12.89
N PHE A 375 26.42 14.60 -13.02
CA PHE A 375 27.64 15.23 -13.54
C PHE A 375 28.84 14.93 -12.64
N TYR A 376 28.68 15.05 -11.31
CA TYR A 376 29.72 14.68 -10.35
C TYR A 376 30.10 13.19 -10.46
N LEU A 377 29.12 12.29 -10.57
CA LEU A 377 29.39 10.87 -10.77
C LEU A 377 30.16 10.65 -12.07
N TRP A 378 29.74 11.29 -13.16
CA TRP A 378 30.41 11.18 -14.46
C TRP A 378 31.87 11.64 -14.41
N VAL A 379 32.14 12.82 -13.83
CA VAL A 379 33.51 13.35 -13.68
C VAL A 379 34.38 12.48 -12.76
N THR A 380 33.77 11.79 -11.78
CA THR A 380 34.47 10.85 -10.89
C THR A 380 34.55 9.42 -11.44
N GLY A 381 34.23 9.20 -12.72
CA GLY A 381 34.31 7.90 -13.39
C GLY A 381 33.20 6.92 -12.99
N LYS A 382 32.16 7.38 -12.29
CA LYS A 382 31.00 6.59 -11.88
C LYS A 382 29.85 6.77 -12.86
N LYS A 383 28.97 5.77 -12.93
CA LYS A 383 27.80 5.79 -13.82
C LYS A 383 26.73 6.76 -13.28
N PRO A 384 26.21 7.69 -14.10
CA PRO A 384 25.03 8.50 -13.77
C PRO A 384 23.79 7.65 -13.47
N ILE A 385 23.11 7.94 -12.37
CA ILE A 385 21.93 7.20 -11.87
C ILE A 385 20.77 8.09 -11.40
N PHE A 386 21.01 9.32 -10.95
CA PHE A 386 20.02 10.14 -10.26
C PHE A 386 18.89 10.61 -11.17
N VAL A 387 19.19 11.00 -12.42
CA VAL A 387 18.14 11.38 -13.39
C VAL A 387 17.21 10.19 -13.66
N LYS A 388 17.78 8.99 -13.83
CA LYS A 388 16.99 7.76 -14.04
C LYS A 388 16.10 7.42 -12.83
N ILE A 389 16.56 7.72 -11.62
CA ILE A 389 15.76 7.57 -10.40
C ILE A 389 14.60 8.58 -10.42
N GLN A 390 14.86 9.83 -10.77
CA GLN A 390 13.81 10.86 -10.87
C GLN A 390 12.77 10.53 -11.95
N ASP A 391 13.18 10.00 -13.10
CA ASP A 391 12.23 9.56 -14.14
C ASP A 391 11.28 8.46 -13.64
N ARG A 392 11.79 7.52 -12.84
CA ARG A 392 10.98 6.46 -12.23
C ARG A 392 10.04 7.01 -11.17
N LEU A 393 10.52 7.93 -10.33
CA LEU A 393 9.70 8.59 -9.30
C LEU A 393 8.60 9.44 -9.93
N SER A 394 8.89 10.16 -11.01
CA SER A 394 7.90 10.97 -11.73
C SER A 394 6.73 10.11 -12.23
N LYS A 395 7.04 8.98 -12.87
CA LYS A 395 6.02 8.02 -13.32
C LYS A 395 5.20 7.48 -12.15
N ALA A 396 5.85 7.06 -11.07
CA ALA A 396 5.17 6.54 -9.88
C ALA A 396 4.24 7.58 -9.23
N VAL A 397 4.71 8.82 -9.03
CA VAL A 397 3.90 9.90 -8.45
C VAL A 397 2.73 10.26 -9.35
N THR A 398 2.94 10.36 -10.68
CA THR A 398 1.88 10.68 -11.65
C THR A 398 0.71 9.69 -11.57
N THR A 399 0.99 8.39 -11.38
CA THR A 399 -0.08 7.38 -11.25
C THR A 399 -0.91 7.51 -9.97
N LEU A 400 -0.45 8.32 -9.00
CA LEU A 400 -1.10 8.52 -7.71
C LEU A 400 -1.84 9.85 -7.60
N GLU A 401 -1.63 10.79 -8.54
CA GLU A 401 -2.17 12.16 -8.46
C GLU A 401 -3.69 12.20 -8.36
N PHE A 402 -4.37 11.28 -9.04
CA PHE A 402 -5.82 11.13 -8.93
C PHE A 402 -6.26 10.81 -7.50
N PHE A 403 -5.53 9.94 -6.79
CA PHE A 403 -5.86 9.53 -5.43
C PHE A 403 -5.43 10.54 -4.36
N THR A 404 -4.39 11.32 -4.62
CA THR A 404 -3.91 12.36 -3.69
C THR A 404 -4.67 13.68 -3.83
N SER A 405 -5.42 13.87 -4.93
CA SER A 405 -6.14 15.12 -5.23
C SER A 405 -7.65 15.03 -5.07
N ASN A 406 -8.22 13.84 -5.01
CA ASN A 406 -9.65 13.61 -4.86
C ASN A 406 -9.97 12.98 -3.49
N GLU A 407 -11.23 13.08 -3.09
CA GLU A 407 -11.73 12.55 -1.82
C GLU A 407 -12.99 11.73 -2.08
N TRP A 408 -13.17 10.68 -1.28
CA TRP A 408 -14.29 9.74 -1.40
C TRP A 408 -14.98 9.56 -0.05
N HIS A 409 -16.31 9.40 -0.11
CA HIS A 409 -17.14 9.02 1.02
C HIS A 409 -17.47 7.52 0.93
N PHE A 410 -16.72 6.71 1.67
CA PHE A 410 -16.99 5.27 1.78
C PHE A 410 -17.99 5.01 2.89
N HIS A 411 -19.11 4.34 2.58
CA HIS A 411 -20.04 3.84 3.60
C HIS A 411 -19.43 2.61 4.29
N ASN A 412 -19.59 2.47 5.61
CA ASN A 412 -18.98 1.39 6.40
C ASN A 412 -20.01 0.62 7.27
N ASP A 413 -21.28 0.64 6.89
CA ASP A 413 -22.40 0.11 7.68
C ASP A 413 -22.21 -1.37 8.02
N ASN A 414 -21.78 -2.18 7.04
CA ASN A 414 -21.53 -3.61 7.19
C ASN A 414 -20.32 -3.92 8.07
N ILE A 415 -19.29 -3.06 8.07
CA ILE A 415 -18.15 -3.19 9.01
C ILE A 415 -18.61 -3.00 10.46
N PHE A 416 -19.43 -1.99 10.73
CA PHE A 416 -19.96 -1.76 12.08
C PHE A 416 -20.95 -2.85 12.50
N MET A 417 -21.76 -3.36 11.58
CA MET A 417 -22.59 -4.53 11.81
C MET A 417 -21.74 -5.73 12.24
N LEU A 418 -20.62 -6.03 11.55
CA LEU A 418 -19.73 -7.13 11.92
C LEU A 418 -19.15 -6.94 13.33
N LEU A 419 -18.65 -5.75 13.65
CA LEU A 419 -18.16 -5.45 15.01
C LEU A 419 -19.23 -5.70 16.07
N GLY A 420 -20.50 -5.37 15.79
CA GLY A 420 -21.62 -5.63 16.70
C GLY A 420 -21.96 -7.11 16.90
N LYS A 421 -21.51 -8.00 16.01
CA LYS A 421 -21.78 -9.45 16.08
C LYS A 421 -20.69 -10.25 16.78
N MET A 422 -19.51 -9.66 16.96
CA MET A 422 -18.36 -10.33 17.56
C MET A 422 -18.46 -10.34 19.09
N SER A 423 -17.95 -11.40 19.71
CA SER A 423 -17.71 -11.43 21.15
C SER A 423 -16.57 -10.46 21.52
N GLU A 424 -16.49 -10.04 22.79
CA GLU A 424 -15.39 -9.16 23.24
C GLU A 424 -14.01 -9.83 23.08
N ALA A 425 -13.93 -11.15 23.28
CA ALA A 425 -12.71 -11.91 23.03
C ALA A 425 -12.32 -11.91 21.54
N ASP A 426 -13.29 -12.08 20.64
CA ASP A 426 -13.05 -12.01 19.19
C ASP A 426 -12.67 -10.60 18.75
N LYS A 427 -13.26 -9.54 19.33
CA LYS A 427 -12.88 -8.14 19.05
C LYS A 427 -11.45 -7.85 19.43
N HIS A 428 -10.98 -8.42 20.55
CA HIS A 428 -9.59 -8.30 20.96
C HIS A 428 -8.66 -9.07 20.02
N THR A 429 -8.96 -10.33 19.70
CA THR A 429 -8.09 -11.16 18.85
C THR A 429 -8.10 -10.73 17.38
N PHE A 430 -9.25 -10.31 16.84
CA PHE A 430 -9.43 -9.91 15.45
C PHE A 430 -9.84 -8.43 15.38
N CYS A 431 -9.09 -7.54 16.02
CA CYS A 431 -9.38 -6.11 16.01
C CYS A 431 -9.24 -5.54 14.59
N PHE A 432 -10.32 -4.96 14.06
CA PHE A 432 -10.30 -4.22 12.80
C PHE A 432 -11.02 -2.86 12.88
N ASP A 433 -11.24 -2.34 14.09
CA ASP A 433 -11.88 -1.04 14.29
C ASP A 433 -10.87 0.11 14.10
N PRO A 434 -11.01 0.93 13.04
CA PRO A 434 -10.03 1.97 12.74
C PRO A 434 -10.03 3.11 13.79
N ARG A 435 -11.06 3.24 14.65
CA ARG A 435 -11.11 4.25 15.72
C ARG A 435 -9.99 4.09 16.75
N SER A 436 -9.46 2.89 16.89
CA SER A 436 -8.41 2.57 17.85
C SER A 436 -7.01 2.98 17.37
N ILE A 437 -6.85 3.39 16.11
CA ILE A 437 -5.56 3.71 15.51
C ILE A 437 -5.11 5.12 15.92
N ASP A 438 -3.99 5.20 16.64
CA ASP A 438 -3.23 6.44 16.78
C ASP A 438 -2.37 6.66 15.52
N TRP A 439 -2.81 7.56 14.65
CA TRP A 439 -2.13 7.85 13.39
C TRP A 439 -0.70 8.35 13.55
N LYS A 440 -0.39 9.11 14.61
CA LYS A 440 0.98 9.62 14.82
C LYS A 440 1.91 8.47 15.16
N LYS A 441 1.50 7.61 16.10
CA LYS A 441 2.25 6.41 16.47
C LYS A 441 2.37 5.44 15.29
N TYR A 442 1.28 5.23 14.55
CA TYR A 442 1.25 4.38 13.36
C TYR A 442 2.25 4.86 12.31
N MET A 443 2.27 6.14 11.96
CA MET A 443 3.18 6.68 10.96
C MET A 443 4.65 6.57 11.36
N ILE A 444 4.98 6.77 12.65
CA ILE A 444 6.34 6.54 13.16
C ILE A 444 6.76 5.08 12.97
N ASN A 445 5.91 4.13 13.40
CA ASN A 445 6.17 2.70 13.26
C ASN A 445 6.26 2.28 11.80
N TYR A 446 5.43 2.84 10.92
CA TYR A 446 5.50 2.59 9.49
C TYR A 446 6.86 3.04 8.93
N CYS A 447 7.28 4.29 9.18
CA CYS A 447 8.59 4.75 8.71
C CYS A 447 9.77 3.93 9.24
N LEU A 448 9.75 3.56 10.52
CA LEU A 448 10.74 2.65 11.11
C LEU A 448 10.70 1.27 10.46
N GLY A 449 9.51 0.78 10.16
CA GLY A 449 9.27 -0.45 9.42
C GLY A 449 9.83 -0.44 8.00
N VAL A 450 9.65 0.66 7.26
CA VAL A 450 10.26 0.84 5.94
C VAL A 450 11.79 0.79 6.06
N LYS A 451 12.37 1.48 7.05
CA LYS A 451 13.80 1.44 7.34
C LYS A 451 14.29 0.01 7.58
N GLN A 452 13.65 -0.71 8.49
CA GLN A 452 14.10 -2.03 8.94
C GLN A 452 13.83 -3.14 7.92
N PHE A 453 12.60 -3.22 7.39
CA PHE A 453 12.14 -4.38 6.63
C PHE A 453 12.30 -4.21 5.12
N VAL A 454 12.27 -2.97 4.60
CA VAL A 454 12.38 -2.70 3.16
C VAL A 454 13.79 -2.25 2.81
N LEU A 455 14.30 -1.23 3.50
CA LEU A 455 15.66 -0.70 3.27
C LEU A 455 16.75 -1.56 3.92
N LYS A 456 16.37 -2.53 4.77
CA LYS A 456 17.28 -3.44 5.48
C LYS A 456 18.31 -2.72 6.34
N GLU A 457 17.96 -1.55 6.86
CA GLU A 457 18.82 -0.76 7.73
C GLU A 457 18.69 -1.23 9.17
N ASP A 458 19.81 -1.30 9.88
CA ASP A 458 19.79 -1.60 11.31
C ASP A 458 19.35 -0.37 12.11
N ILE A 459 18.39 -0.60 13.01
CA ILE A 459 17.87 0.42 13.94
C ILE A 459 18.95 0.80 14.96
N ALA A 460 19.86 -0.13 15.31
CA ALA A 460 20.96 0.14 16.21
C ALA A 460 21.90 1.26 15.70
N GLU A 461 21.97 1.46 14.38
CA GLU A 461 22.79 2.50 13.75
C GLU A 461 22.08 3.86 13.61
N LEU A 462 20.92 4.07 14.24
CA LEU A 462 20.24 5.37 14.26
C LEU A 462 21.12 6.54 14.75
N PRO A 463 22.00 6.40 15.76
CA PRO A 463 22.88 7.50 16.17
C PRO A 463 23.81 7.97 15.03
N ARG A 464 24.34 7.02 14.24
CA ARG A 464 25.16 7.33 13.06
C ARG A 464 24.35 8.05 11.98
N ALA A 465 23.13 7.61 11.75
CA ALA A 465 22.20 8.25 10.81
C ALA A 465 21.92 9.72 11.19
N ARG A 466 21.74 10.01 12.49
CA ARG A 466 21.52 11.38 13.00
C ARG A 466 22.73 12.28 12.77
N ILE A 467 23.95 11.76 12.95
CA ILE A 467 25.18 12.52 12.66
C ILE A 467 25.26 12.84 11.16
N ALA A 468 24.95 11.88 10.29
CA ALA A 468 24.90 12.11 8.84
C ALA A 468 23.85 13.18 8.46
N LEU A 469 22.66 13.12 9.05
CA LEU A 469 21.62 14.13 8.87
C LEU A 469 22.10 15.54 9.28
N GLN A 470 22.74 15.67 10.45
CA GLN A 470 23.27 16.95 10.91
C GLN A 470 24.33 17.53 9.96
N ARG A 471 25.16 16.69 9.33
CA ARG A 471 26.12 17.13 8.31
C ARG A 471 25.37 17.64 7.07
N LEU A 472 24.37 16.92 6.60
CA LEU A 472 23.54 17.36 5.46
C LEU A 472 22.82 18.68 5.76
N GLN A 473 22.30 18.87 6.99
CA GLN A 473 21.68 20.12 7.42
C GLN A 473 22.67 21.29 7.43
N ARG A 474 23.91 21.08 7.89
CA ARG A 474 24.97 22.09 7.83
C ARG A 474 25.34 22.45 6.40
N ILE A 475 25.51 21.45 5.52
CA ILE A 475 25.78 21.66 4.10
C ILE A 475 24.64 22.45 3.45
N GLN A 476 23.39 22.04 3.69
CA GLN A 476 22.22 22.73 3.15
C GLN A 476 22.15 24.19 3.64
N SER A 477 22.44 24.44 4.92
CA SER A 477 22.45 25.79 5.47
C SER A 477 23.56 26.65 4.86
N LEU A 478 24.77 26.08 4.69
CA LEU A 478 25.87 26.75 4.01
C LEU A 478 25.53 27.09 2.55
N LEU A 479 24.95 26.15 1.80
CA LEU A 479 24.54 26.38 0.42
C LEU A 479 23.47 27.48 0.32
N LYS A 480 22.51 27.53 1.25
CA LYS A 480 21.52 28.62 1.32
C LYS A 480 22.19 29.97 1.60
N VAL A 481 23.15 30.04 2.52
CA VAL A 481 23.90 31.27 2.82
C VAL A 481 24.71 31.71 1.58
N VAL A 482 25.42 30.80 0.93
CA VAL A 482 26.18 31.10 -0.30
C VAL A 482 25.25 31.61 -1.40
N ALA A 483 24.11 30.95 -1.63
CA ALA A 483 23.12 31.39 -2.60
C ALA A 483 22.57 32.79 -2.27
N ALA A 484 22.23 33.04 -0.99
CA ALA A 484 21.77 34.34 -0.53
C ALA A 484 22.82 35.46 -0.75
N VAL A 485 24.10 35.17 -0.47
CA VAL A 485 25.20 36.11 -0.73
C VAL A 485 25.38 36.38 -2.23
N LEU A 486 25.27 35.36 -3.08
CA LEU A 486 25.37 35.54 -4.54
C LEU A 486 24.21 36.39 -5.08
N VAL A 487 22.97 36.10 -4.64
CA VAL A 487 21.79 36.89 -5.00
C VAL A 487 21.94 38.33 -4.50
N TRP A 488 22.36 38.53 -3.26
CA TRP A 488 22.62 39.86 -2.69
C TRP A 488 23.66 40.63 -3.52
N ARG A 489 24.79 40.00 -3.88
CA ARG A 489 25.81 40.63 -4.73
C ARG A 489 25.28 41.01 -6.10
N LEU A 490 24.45 40.16 -6.72
CA LEU A 490 23.83 40.46 -8.01
C LEU A 490 22.85 41.63 -7.91
N LEU A 491 22.02 41.67 -6.86
CA LEU A 491 21.06 42.75 -6.62
C LEU A 491 21.76 44.08 -6.35
N VAL A 492 22.76 44.10 -5.45
CA VAL A 492 23.59 45.28 -5.15
C VAL A 492 24.28 45.81 -6.41
N LYS A 493 24.71 44.93 -7.32
CA LYS A 493 25.34 45.36 -8.59
C LYS A 493 24.34 45.97 -9.58
N ARG A 494 23.08 45.51 -9.60
CA ARG A 494 22.08 45.92 -10.60
C ARG A 494 21.14 47.02 -10.12
N VAL A 495 21.00 47.22 -8.81
CA VAL A 495 20.08 48.20 -8.21
C VAL A 495 20.91 49.29 -7.53
N PRO A 496 21.02 50.50 -8.12
CA PRO A 496 21.87 51.58 -7.60
C PRO A 496 21.56 51.96 -6.14
N VAL A 497 20.29 51.93 -5.74
CA VAL A 497 19.87 52.23 -4.37
C VAL A 497 20.44 51.22 -3.38
N LEU A 498 20.39 49.91 -3.71
CA LEU A 498 20.99 48.86 -2.87
C LEU A 498 22.51 48.98 -2.83
N HIS A 499 23.14 49.42 -3.92
CA HIS A 499 24.58 49.71 -3.95
C HIS A 499 24.98 50.80 -2.96
N SER A 500 24.28 51.93 -3.00
CA SER A 500 24.56 53.05 -2.10
C SER A 500 24.30 52.69 -0.64
N LEU A 501 23.21 52.00 -0.34
CA LEU A 501 22.90 51.52 1.02
C LEU A 501 23.95 50.52 1.53
N TRP A 502 24.43 49.61 0.66
CA TRP A 502 25.47 48.65 1.02
C TRP A 502 26.81 49.33 1.33
N ASN A 503 27.23 50.29 0.50
CA ASN A 503 28.45 51.06 0.74
C ASN A 503 28.36 51.92 2.01
N LEU A 504 27.19 52.51 2.29
CA LEU A 504 26.93 53.21 3.54
C LEU A 504 27.08 52.26 4.74
N LEU A 505 26.47 51.07 4.70
CA LEU A 505 26.56 50.08 5.76
C LEU A 505 28.01 49.61 6.00
N LEU A 506 28.78 49.36 4.93
CA LEU A 506 30.20 49.04 5.03
C LEU A 506 31.02 50.17 5.66
N SER A 507 30.73 51.43 5.30
CA SER A 507 31.41 52.59 5.88
C SER A 507 31.13 52.72 7.39
N TRP A 508 29.91 52.42 7.83
CA TRP A 508 29.53 52.38 9.25
C TRP A 508 30.20 51.23 10.01
N VAL A 509 30.26 50.04 9.43
CA VAL A 509 30.97 48.90 10.04
C VAL A 509 32.46 49.20 10.17
N GLN A 510 33.08 49.80 9.15
CA GLN A 510 34.48 50.22 9.20
C GLN A 510 34.71 51.30 10.25
N PHE A 511 33.80 52.28 10.38
CA PHE A 511 33.83 53.27 11.45
C PHE A 511 33.76 52.62 12.83
N LEU A 512 32.81 51.70 13.05
CA LEU A 512 32.64 50.97 14.31
C LEU A 512 33.89 50.15 14.67
N PHE A 513 34.46 49.40 13.73
CA PHE A 513 35.63 48.56 14.01
C PHE A 513 36.94 49.35 14.16
N MET A 514 37.13 50.44 13.41
CA MET A 514 38.40 51.17 13.39
C MET A 514 38.44 52.34 14.37
N LYS A 515 37.32 53.03 14.60
CA LYS A 515 37.28 54.25 15.42
C LYS A 515 36.75 54.04 16.83
N VAL A 516 35.80 53.13 17.06
CA VAL A 516 35.27 52.91 18.43
C VAL A 516 36.32 52.37 19.40
N PRO A 517 37.19 51.40 19.03
CA PRO A 517 38.28 50.96 19.92
C PRO A 517 39.33 52.05 20.19
N ARG A 518 39.47 53.04 19.29
CA ARG A 518 40.37 54.18 19.50
C ARG A 518 39.76 55.21 20.44
N LEU A 519 38.46 55.48 20.30
CA LEU A 519 37.70 56.37 21.18
C LEU A 519 37.59 55.80 22.61
N ALA A 520 37.45 54.48 22.76
CA ALA A 520 37.42 53.80 24.05
C ALA A 520 38.79 53.66 24.74
N ARG A 521 39.90 53.94 24.05
CA ARG A 521 41.26 53.99 24.62
C ARG A 521 41.73 55.42 24.93
N SER A 522 40.99 56.42 24.48
CA SER A 522 41.25 57.85 24.72
C SER A 522 40.38 58.45 25.83
N SER A 523 39.62 57.62 26.54
CA SER A 523 38.92 57.86 27.79
C SER A 523 39.55 56.99 28.87
#